data_AF-A0A6A6YJZ3-F1
#
_entry.id   AF-A0A6A6YJZ3-F1
#
_cell.length_a   1.000
_cell.length_b   1.000
_cell.length_c   1.000
_cell.angle_alpha   90.00
_cell.angle_beta   90.00
_cell.angle_gamma   90.00
#
_symmetry.space_group_name_H-M   'P 1'
#
loop_
_entity.id
_entity.type
_entity.pdbx_description
1 polymer ?
#
loop_
_entity_poly.entity_id
_entity_poly.type
_entity_poly.pdbx_seq_one_letter_code
_entity_poly.pdbx_strand_id
1 'polypeptide(L)'
;MSLGCLDSVLSIFRVLSCKRETGYEALTEATSACQPACEPYEYEPLPGDEYTRLLEFQPGRGIISCKLLPVSIENARGTYEAISYVWGDAADTIDITCDGMLLSITQNLGDVLRRIRGGQEPRLLWADAICINQNDKKEQGHQVERMGRIYENASRVLIWIGKDDGAARRLLKMPFVPQNGGRLPEDTRVWNSVRNLTEHAWFGRVWVLQEVGLAASALFLYGDFWMDWCELAKFILLTSLHSELAHYTNPDVSQRFTQTYHSLWKAYSNPTSWRAELTSITKGFLDNQVAYIDILENGRRYQTTDPRDHVYAFLGHPAARLQDGRQIVTVDYKKSVDDVYFETARAMIENGPHPWMVLATVNH
;
A
#
# COMPACT_ATOMS: atom_id res chain seq x y z
N MET A 1 -37.31 27.00 -18.93
CA MET A 1 -35.86 27.02 -18.63
C MET A 1 -35.69 26.51 -17.20
N SER A 2 -35.01 25.44 -16.88
CA SER A 2 -34.51 24.27 -17.60
C SER A 2 -34.44 23.15 -16.55
N LEU A 3 -35.14 22.05 -16.80
CA LEU A 3 -34.82 20.75 -16.21
C LEU A 3 -33.52 20.26 -16.86
N GLY A 4 -32.56 19.79 -16.06
CA GLY A 4 -31.31 19.25 -16.60
C GLY A 4 -30.22 19.09 -15.55
N CYS A 5 -30.43 18.21 -14.57
CA CYS A 5 -29.34 17.61 -13.81
C CYS A 5 -29.87 16.43 -12.97
N LEU A 6 -30.35 15.35 -13.61
CA LEU A 6 -30.66 14.08 -12.91
C LEU A 6 -30.56 12.83 -13.81
N ASP A 7 -30.10 12.95 -15.08
CA ASP A 7 -30.09 11.86 -16.06
C ASP A 7 -28.70 11.22 -16.32
N SER A 8 -27.67 11.53 -15.55
CA SER A 8 -26.30 11.01 -15.81
C SER A 8 -25.81 9.90 -14.88
N VAL A 9 -26.64 9.41 -13.96
CA VAL A 9 -26.26 8.34 -13.00
C VAL A 9 -27.07 7.03 -13.19
N LEU A 10 -28.02 7.00 -14.14
CA LEU A 10 -28.92 5.86 -14.36
C LEU A 10 -28.67 5.05 -15.65
N SER A 11 -27.58 5.28 -16.40
CA SER A 11 -27.31 4.54 -17.65
C SER A 11 -26.43 3.29 -17.53
N ILE A 12 -25.93 2.94 -16.33
CA ILE A 12 -25.08 1.74 -16.12
C ILE A 12 -25.89 0.51 -15.62
N PHE A 13 -27.17 0.67 -15.23
CA PHE A 13 -27.97 -0.42 -14.64
C PHE A 13 -29.23 -0.85 -15.42
N ARG A 14 -29.30 -0.62 -16.74
CA ARG A 14 -30.46 -1.02 -17.57
C ARG A 14 -30.10 -1.91 -18.76
N VAL A 15 -29.64 -3.13 -18.48
CA VAL A 15 -29.84 -4.31 -19.36
C VAL A 15 -30.14 -5.54 -18.50
N LEU A 16 -31.15 -5.48 -17.64
CA LEU A 16 -31.77 -6.68 -17.03
C LEU A 16 -33.26 -6.40 -16.78
N SER A 17 -34.08 -6.51 -17.83
CA SER A 17 -35.51 -6.83 -17.70
C SER A 17 -36.09 -7.12 -19.08
N CYS A 18 -36.20 -8.40 -19.42
CA CYS A 18 -37.22 -8.85 -20.35
C CYS A 18 -37.76 -10.21 -19.89
N LYS A 19 -39.02 -10.17 -19.44
CA LYS A 19 -40.05 -11.21 -19.36
C LYS A 19 -39.82 -12.43 -18.44
N ARG A 20 -40.53 -12.40 -17.31
CA ARG A 20 -41.15 -13.59 -16.70
C ARG A 20 -42.34 -14.01 -17.58
N GLU A 21 -42.26 -15.19 -18.18
CA GLU A 21 -43.44 -15.99 -18.52
C GLU A 21 -43.23 -17.40 -17.94
N THR A 22 -44.29 -17.88 -17.31
CA THR A 22 -44.42 -19.16 -16.63
C THR A 22 -44.45 -20.31 -17.63
N GLY A 23 -43.62 -21.33 -17.41
CA GLY A 23 -43.68 -22.59 -18.15
C GLY A 23 -42.80 -23.63 -17.47
N TYR A 24 -43.43 -24.60 -16.82
CA TYR A 24 -42.82 -25.84 -16.34
C TYR A 24 -42.49 -26.67 -17.59
N GLU A 25 -41.23 -26.79 -17.98
CA GLU A 25 -40.81 -27.82 -18.93
C GLU A 25 -39.31 -28.12 -18.78
N ALA A 26 -39.02 -29.41 -18.63
CA ALA A 26 -37.70 -29.94 -18.37
C ALA A 26 -36.82 -29.86 -19.63
N LEU A 27 -35.63 -29.26 -19.48
CA LEU A 27 -34.53 -29.47 -20.41
C LEU A 27 -33.24 -29.68 -19.60
N THR A 28 -32.88 -30.96 -19.48
CA THR A 28 -31.52 -31.45 -19.27
C THR A 28 -30.61 -30.87 -20.35
N GLU A 29 -29.69 -29.97 -19.97
CA GLU A 29 -28.55 -29.63 -20.83
C GLU A 29 -27.32 -29.26 -20.00
N ALA A 30 -26.26 -30.06 -20.22
CA ALA A 30 -24.84 -29.81 -20.00
C ALA A 30 -24.41 -29.13 -18.68
N THR A 31 -24.06 -29.96 -17.70
CA THR A 31 -22.94 -29.67 -16.81
C THR A 31 -21.68 -29.49 -17.66
N SER A 32 -21.39 -28.25 -18.05
CA SER A 32 -20.04 -27.84 -18.47
C SER A 32 -19.12 -28.08 -17.28
N ALA A 33 -18.42 -29.21 -17.31
CA ALA A 33 -17.26 -29.41 -16.47
C ALA A 33 -16.29 -28.27 -16.81
N CYS A 34 -16.09 -27.33 -15.90
CA CYS A 34 -15.01 -26.36 -15.99
C CYS A 34 -13.72 -27.15 -16.19
N GLN A 35 -13.20 -27.13 -17.42
CA GLN A 35 -11.82 -27.52 -17.64
C GLN A 35 -10.98 -26.62 -16.74
N PRO A 36 -10.03 -27.18 -15.96
CA PRO A 36 -9.08 -26.33 -15.25
C PRO A 36 -8.41 -25.44 -16.30
N ALA A 37 -8.30 -24.15 -16.01
CA ALA A 37 -7.46 -23.24 -16.78
C ALA A 37 -6.11 -23.92 -17.01
N CYS A 38 -5.70 -24.13 -18.26
CA CYS A 38 -4.44 -24.79 -18.60
C CYS A 38 -3.42 -23.82 -19.21
N GLU A 39 -3.87 -22.67 -19.70
CA GLU A 39 -3.02 -21.69 -20.35
C GLU A 39 -2.57 -20.61 -19.34
N PRO A 40 -1.30 -20.17 -19.40
CA PRO A 40 -0.80 -19.08 -18.58
C PRO A 40 -1.48 -17.76 -18.97
N TYR A 41 -1.76 -16.91 -17.99
CA TYR A 41 -2.37 -15.61 -18.19
C TYR A 41 -1.43 -14.68 -18.96
N GLU A 42 -1.94 -14.07 -20.02
CA GLU A 42 -1.25 -13.04 -20.80
C GLU A 42 -1.86 -11.66 -20.51
N TYR A 43 -0.99 -10.70 -20.22
CA TYR A 43 -1.40 -9.33 -19.92
C TYR A 43 -1.76 -8.56 -21.19
N GLU A 44 -2.98 -8.02 -21.25
CA GLU A 44 -3.34 -7.01 -22.25
C GLU A 44 -2.67 -5.67 -21.94
N PRO A 45 -2.09 -4.95 -22.94
CA PRO A 45 -1.50 -3.63 -22.72
C PRO A 45 -2.49 -2.62 -22.13
N LEU A 46 -2.03 -1.78 -21.21
CA LEU A 46 -2.85 -0.70 -20.68
C LEU A 46 -3.20 0.34 -21.78
N PRO A 47 -4.40 0.96 -21.74
CA PRO A 47 -4.79 1.96 -22.73
C PRO A 47 -3.91 3.22 -22.76
N GLY A 48 -3.22 3.51 -21.66
CA GLY A 48 -2.30 4.64 -21.53
C GLY A 48 -1.73 4.76 -20.13
N ASP A 49 -0.87 5.75 -19.92
CA ASP A 49 -0.06 5.89 -18.70
C ASP A 49 -0.87 6.31 -17.45
N GLU A 50 -2.09 6.82 -17.64
CA GLU A 50 -3.00 7.21 -16.56
C GLU A 50 -3.96 6.07 -16.15
N TYR A 51 -3.70 4.84 -16.62
CA TYR A 51 -4.46 3.64 -16.28
C TYR A 51 -3.68 2.71 -15.36
N THR A 52 -4.41 1.94 -14.56
CA THR A 52 -3.93 0.77 -13.81
C THR A 52 -4.93 -0.38 -14.03
N ARG A 53 -4.58 -1.61 -13.66
CA ARG A 53 -5.56 -2.69 -13.56
C ARG A 53 -6.09 -2.79 -12.12
N LEU A 54 -7.35 -3.17 -11.97
CA LEU A 54 -7.93 -3.60 -10.70
C LEU A 54 -8.30 -5.08 -10.79
N LEU A 55 -8.06 -5.78 -9.70
CA LEU A 55 -8.46 -7.16 -9.46
C LEU A 55 -9.94 -7.17 -9.04
N GLU A 56 -10.84 -7.56 -9.93
CA GLU A 56 -12.22 -7.92 -9.55
C GLU A 56 -12.21 -9.31 -8.90
N PHE A 57 -12.05 -9.30 -7.59
CA PHE A 57 -11.84 -10.48 -6.76
C PHE A 57 -13.17 -11.16 -6.41
N GLN A 58 -13.34 -12.40 -6.86
CA GLN A 58 -14.60 -13.12 -6.73
C GLN A 58 -14.77 -13.79 -5.34
N PRO A 59 -15.98 -13.72 -4.74
CA PRO A 59 -16.27 -14.43 -3.51
C PRO A 59 -16.21 -15.95 -3.71
N GLY A 60 -16.03 -16.72 -2.64
CA GLY A 60 -16.05 -18.19 -2.70
C GLY A 60 -15.10 -18.88 -1.74
N ARG A 61 -15.12 -20.22 -1.73
CA ARG A 61 -14.33 -21.09 -0.83
C ARG A 61 -13.34 -22.01 -1.53
N GLY A 62 -13.14 -21.85 -2.85
CA GLY A 62 -12.28 -22.70 -3.67
C GLY A 62 -11.01 -22.00 -4.17
N ILE A 63 -10.58 -22.34 -5.38
CA ILE A 63 -9.50 -21.65 -6.10
C ILE A 63 -9.82 -20.15 -6.16
N ILE A 64 -8.82 -19.30 -5.97
CA ILE A 64 -8.98 -17.86 -6.12
C ILE A 64 -9.27 -17.58 -7.59
N SER A 65 -10.35 -16.84 -7.85
CA SER A 65 -10.72 -16.42 -9.20
C SER A 65 -10.92 -14.91 -9.22
N CYS A 66 -10.49 -14.30 -10.32
CA CYS A 66 -10.58 -12.87 -10.52
C CYS A 66 -10.65 -12.51 -12.00
N LYS A 67 -10.93 -11.23 -12.24
CA LYS A 67 -10.75 -10.58 -13.54
C LYS A 67 -9.85 -9.38 -13.37
N LEU A 68 -9.07 -9.04 -14.40
CA LEU A 68 -8.28 -7.81 -14.42
C LEU A 68 -8.97 -6.74 -15.26
N LEU A 69 -9.36 -5.65 -14.61
CA LEU A 69 -10.10 -4.56 -15.22
C LEU A 69 -9.16 -3.35 -15.41
N PRO A 70 -8.84 -2.94 -16.65
CA PRO A 70 -8.12 -1.68 -16.87
C PRO A 70 -9.03 -0.50 -16.53
N VAL A 71 -8.56 0.39 -15.65
CA VAL A 71 -9.28 1.57 -15.18
C VAL A 71 -8.37 2.79 -15.18
N SER A 72 -8.95 3.97 -15.38
CA SER A 72 -8.23 5.22 -15.13
C SER A 72 -8.02 5.41 -13.63
N ILE A 73 -6.80 5.78 -13.24
CA ILE A 73 -6.40 5.96 -11.83
C ILE A 73 -7.29 7.00 -11.12
N GLU A 74 -7.67 8.08 -11.79
CA GLU A 74 -8.53 9.13 -11.22
C GLU A 74 -9.99 8.69 -11.14
N ASN A 75 -10.51 8.02 -12.18
CA ASN A 75 -11.90 7.56 -12.19
C ASN A 75 -12.16 6.44 -11.16
N ALA A 76 -11.12 5.70 -10.79
CA ALA A 76 -11.20 4.64 -9.78
C ALA A 76 -11.05 5.16 -8.33
N ARG A 77 -10.91 6.47 -8.12
CA ARG A 77 -10.72 7.04 -6.78
C ARG A 77 -11.84 6.63 -5.83
N GLY A 78 -11.47 6.02 -4.71
CA GLY A 78 -12.35 5.58 -3.64
C GLY A 78 -13.17 4.31 -3.94
N THR A 79 -12.94 3.64 -5.08
CA THR A 79 -13.76 2.48 -5.48
C THR A 79 -13.11 1.12 -5.21
N TYR A 80 -11.83 1.10 -4.85
CA TYR A 80 -11.05 -0.12 -4.61
C TYR A 80 -10.25 -0.07 -3.31
N GLU A 81 -9.71 -1.21 -2.90
CA GLU A 81 -8.81 -1.34 -1.76
C GLU A 81 -7.42 -1.77 -2.26
N ALA A 82 -6.34 -1.20 -1.73
CA ALA A 82 -4.99 -1.60 -2.11
C ALA A 82 -4.39 -2.54 -1.05
N ILE A 83 -3.60 -3.52 -1.46
CA ILE A 83 -2.92 -4.45 -0.54
C ILE A 83 -1.46 -4.01 -0.39
N SER A 84 -1.01 -3.94 0.86
CA SER A 84 0.38 -3.68 1.24
C SER A 84 0.92 -4.92 1.94
N TYR A 85 1.87 -5.62 1.34
CA TYR A 85 2.35 -6.92 1.82
C TYR A 85 3.82 -7.13 1.42
N VAL A 86 4.51 -8.02 2.14
CA VAL A 86 5.86 -8.47 1.72
C VAL A 86 5.69 -9.47 0.57
N TRP A 87 6.44 -9.34 -0.52
CA TRP A 87 6.29 -10.25 -1.67
C TRP A 87 6.48 -11.72 -1.28
N GLY A 88 7.40 -12.01 -0.37
CA GLY A 88 7.71 -13.37 0.08
C GLY A 88 8.76 -14.05 -0.79
N ASP A 89 8.82 -15.37 -0.73
CA ASP A 89 9.72 -16.16 -1.56
C ASP A 89 9.16 -16.26 -2.99
N ALA A 90 9.94 -15.84 -3.97
CA ALA A 90 9.56 -15.91 -5.38
C ALA A 90 9.46 -17.36 -5.91
N ALA A 91 10.06 -18.33 -5.22
CA ALA A 91 9.94 -19.75 -5.53
C ALA A 91 8.69 -20.41 -4.90
N ASP A 92 8.10 -19.78 -3.87
CA ASP A 92 6.91 -20.29 -3.19
C ASP A 92 5.65 -19.64 -3.79
N THR A 93 5.14 -20.26 -4.86
CA THR A 93 4.01 -19.75 -5.64
C THR A 93 2.79 -20.66 -5.61
N ILE A 94 1.63 -20.05 -5.77
CA ILE A 94 0.36 -20.73 -6.04
C ILE A 94 -0.26 -20.20 -7.33
N ASP A 95 -1.09 -21.01 -7.96
CA ASP A 95 -1.86 -20.58 -9.12
C ASP A 95 -3.27 -20.12 -8.73
N ILE A 96 -3.69 -19.02 -9.35
CA ILE A 96 -5.05 -18.50 -9.30
C ILE A 96 -5.64 -18.44 -10.72
N THR A 97 -6.96 -18.32 -10.83
CA THR A 97 -7.62 -18.18 -12.13
C THR A 97 -7.93 -16.71 -12.41
N CYS A 98 -7.24 -16.11 -13.38
CA CYS A 98 -7.49 -14.75 -13.84
C CYS A 98 -8.07 -14.78 -15.25
N ASP A 99 -9.29 -14.25 -15.45
CA ASP A 99 -9.97 -14.26 -16.76
C ASP A 99 -10.05 -15.65 -17.42
N GLY A 100 -10.16 -16.70 -16.59
CA GLY A 100 -10.18 -18.09 -17.05
C GLY A 100 -8.82 -18.72 -17.36
N MET A 101 -7.72 -17.99 -17.17
CA MET A 101 -6.33 -18.43 -17.38
C MET A 101 -5.58 -18.56 -16.04
N LEU A 102 -4.44 -19.27 -16.04
CA LEU A 102 -3.60 -19.47 -14.84
C LEU A 102 -2.66 -18.29 -14.62
N LEU A 103 -2.76 -17.66 -13.46
CA LEU A 103 -1.80 -16.64 -13.02
C LEU A 103 -1.10 -17.12 -11.74
N SER A 104 0.23 -17.27 -11.80
CA SER A 104 1.03 -17.63 -10.64
C SER A 104 1.33 -16.40 -9.78
N ILE A 105 1.06 -16.50 -8.48
CA ILE A 105 1.33 -15.47 -7.49
C ILE A 105 2.10 -16.07 -6.31
N THR A 106 2.79 -15.26 -5.52
CA THR A 106 3.44 -15.77 -4.31
C THR A 106 2.41 -16.30 -3.30
N GLN A 107 2.80 -17.31 -2.54
CA GLN A 107 1.96 -17.90 -1.49
C GLN A 107 1.52 -16.84 -0.47
N ASN A 108 2.36 -15.84 -0.17
CA ASN A 108 2.02 -14.77 0.77
C ASN A 108 0.88 -13.87 0.25
N LEU A 109 0.88 -13.52 -1.04
CA LEU A 109 -0.25 -12.81 -1.65
C LEU A 109 -1.50 -13.70 -1.67
N GLY A 110 -1.32 -14.98 -1.96
CA GLY A 110 -2.40 -15.97 -1.88
C GLY A 110 -3.04 -16.05 -0.49
N ASP A 111 -2.24 -16.00 0.56
CA ASP A 111 -2.69 -16.06 1.95
C ASP A 111 -3.54 -14.84 2.32
N VAL A 112 -3.10 -13.62 1.98
CA VAL A 112 -3.92 -12.43 2.23
C VAL A 112 -5.20 -12.45 1.40
N LEU A 113 -5.14 -12.84 0.13
CA LEU A 113 -6.35 -12.94 -0.71
C LEU A 113 -7.35 -13.91 -0.10
N ARG A 114 -6.93 -15.11 0.33
CA ARG A 114 -7.80 -16.05 1.05
C ARG A 114 -8.32 -15.45 2.35
N ARG A 115 -7.48 -14.74 3.10
CA ARG A 115 -7.84 -14.15 4.39
C ARG A 115 -8.93 -13.09 4.27
N ILE A 116 -8.87 -12.28 3.21
CA ILE A 116 -9.84 -11.21 2.95
C ILE A 116 -11.01 -11.71 2.08
N ARG A 117 -10.98 -12.95 1.61
CA ARG A 117 -12.09 -13.61 0.89
C ARG A 117 -13.24 -13.91 1.85
N GLY A 118 -14.10 -12.92 2.03
CA GLY A 118 -15.33 -13.02 2.80
C GLY A 118 -16.45 -12.23 2.13
N GLY A 119 -17.69 -12.61 2.41
CA GLY A 119 -18.88 -11.97 1.84
C GLY A 119 -19.49 -12.73 0.66
N GLN A 120 -20.48 -12.11 0.03
CA GLN A 120 -21.18 -12.62 -1.16
C GLN A 120 -20.94 -11.74 -2.40
N GLU A 121 -20.29 -10.59 -2.23
CA GLU A 121 -20.09 -9.61 -3.29
C GLU A 121 -18.63 -9.61 -3.75
N PRO A 122 -18.36 -9.37 -5.05
CA PRO A 122 -17.02 -9.10 -5.55
C PRO A 122 -16.38 -7.88 -4.89
N ARG A 123 -15.06 -7.89 -4.78
CA ARG A 123 -14.27 -6.74 -4.28
C ARG A 123 -13.34 -6.25 -5.37
N LEU A 124 -13.16 -4.94 -5.48
CA LEU A 124 -12.12 -4.36 -6.32
C LEU A 124 -10.87 -4.16 -5.49
N LEU A 125 -9.80 -4.85 -5.85
CA LEU A 125 -8.53 -4.83 -5.14
C LEU A 125 -7.40 -4.36 -6.06
N TRP A 126 -6.35 -3.80 -5.49
CA TRP A 126 -5.09 -3.55 -6.16
C TRP A 126 -3.96 -4.23 -5.42
N ALA A 127 -3.18 -5.06 -6.12
CA ALA A 127 -1.95 -5.64 -5.62
C ALA A 127 -0.93 -5.62 -6.76
N ASP A 128 0.22 -5.00 -6.51
CA ASP A 128 1.30 -4.79 -7.48
C ASP A 128 1.67 -6.03 -8.30
N ALA A 129 1.83 -7.19 -7.66
CA ALA A 129 2.22 -8.43 -8.34
C ALA A 129 1.17 -8.97 -9.32
N ILE A 130 -0.09 -8.55 -9.20
CA ILE A 130 -1.17 -8.97 -10.11
C ILE A 130 -1.54 -7.85 -11.08
N CYS A 131 -1.70 -6.62 -10.58
CA CYS A 131 -2.22 -5.50 -11.36
C CYS A 131 -1.19 -4.89 -12.33
N ILE A 132 0.10 -5.09 -12.07
CA ILE A 132 1.21 -4.63 -12.91
C ILE A 132 1.79 -5.84 -13.66
N ASN A 133 2.00 -5.69 -14.96
CA ASN A 133 2.75 -6.66 -15.74
C ASN A 133 4.25 -6.58 -15.38
N GLN A 134 4.69 -7.45 -14.48
CA GLN A 134 6.07 -7.46 -13.97
C GLN A 134 7.13 -7.82 -15.04
N ASN A 135 6.69 -8.40 -16.16
CA ASN A 135 7.54 -8.77 -17.29
C ASN A 135 7.75 -7.62 -18.29
N ASP A 136 6.91 -6.58 -18.26
CA ASP A 136 7.09 -5.36 -19.06
C ASP A 136 7.75 -4.27 -18.20
N LYS A 137 9.05 -4.06 -18.39
CA LYS A 137 9.82 -3.04 -17.64
C LYS A 137 9.38 -1.61 -17.93
N LYS A 138 8.80 -1.35 -19.11
CA LYS A 138 8.24 -0.03 -19.40
C LYS A 138 6.98 0.16 -18.57
N GLU A 139 6.04 -0.79 -18.62
CA GLU A 139 4.83 -0.73 -17.80
C GLU A 139 5.17 -0.64 -16.30
N GLN A 140 6.07 -1.50 -15.81
CA GLN A 140 6.52 -1.51 -14.42
C GLN A 140 7.03 -0.13 -13.97
N GLY A 141 7.89 0.52 -14.78
CA GLY A 141 8.39 1.85 -14.46
C GLY A 141 7.28 2.90 -14.35
N HIS A 142 6.33 2.91 -15.30
CA HIS A 142 5.22 3.86 -15.29
C HIS A 142 4.28 3.61 -14.11
N GLN A 143 3.96 2.34 -13.79
CA GLN A 143 3.11 1.99 -12.66
C GLN A 143 3.77 2.34 -11.33
N VAL A 144 5.08 2.09 -11.18
CA VAL A 144 5.85 2.48 -9.98
C VAL A 144 5.83 3.99 -9.78
N GLU A 145 6.03 4.78 -10.83
CA GLU A 145 5.94 6.25 -10.76
C GLU A 145 4.56 6.72 -10.28
N ARG A 146 3.52 5.93 -10.54
CA ARG A 146 2.12 6.21 -10.19
C ARG A 146 1.64 5.54 -8.90
N MET A 147 2.44 4.66 -8.28
CA MET A 147 2.04 3.94 -7.06
C MET A 147 1.54 4.87 -5.96
N GLY A 148 2.18 6.03 -5.77
CA GLY A 148 1.72 7.02 -4.79
C GLY A 148 0.26 7.44 -5.01
N ARG A 149 -0.14 7.73 -6.25
CA ARG A 149 -1.54 8.08 -6.58
C ARG A 149 -2.48 6.90 -6.43
N ILE A 150 -2.03 5.69 -6.76
CA ILE A 150 -2.83 4.47 -6.61
C ILE A 150 -3.16 4.25 -5.12
N TYR A 151 -2.17 4.27 -4.24
CA TYR A 151 -2.40 4.11 -2.80
C TYR A 151 -3.18 5.29 -2.19
N GLU A 152 -2.97 6.51 -2.67
CA GLU A 152 -3.76 7.69 -2.28
C GLU A 152 -5.25 7.57 -2.68
N ASN A 153 -5.51 7.08 -3.90
CA ASN A 153 -6.85 6.95 -4.46
C ASN A 153 -7.59 5.70 -3.95
N ALA A 154 -6.93 4.76 -3.28
CA ALA A 154 -7.60 3.62 -2.67
C ALA A 154 -8.54 4.07 -1.53
N SER A 155 -9.70 3.43 -1.43
CA SER A 155 -10.65 3.67 -0.31
C SER A 155 -10.05 3.31 1.05
N ARG A 156 -9.19 2.29 1.07
CA ARG A 156 -8.35 1.88 2.19
C ARG A 156 -7.19 1.03 1.72
N VAL A 157 -6.18 0.91 2.58
CA VAL A 157 -5.04 0.01 2.39
C VAL A 157 -5.12 -1.14 3.37
N LEU A 158 -5.01 -2.37 2.87
CA LEU A 158 -4.97 -3.60 3.67
C LEU A 158 -3.51 -3.99 3.87
N ILE A 159 -2.99 -3.76 5.07
CA ILE A 159 -1.63 -4.11 5.46
C ILE A 159 -1.63 -5.57 5.92
N TRP A 160 -0.94 -6.43 5.18
CA TRP A 160 -0.78 -7.83 5.53
C TRP A 160 0.61 -8.11 6.07
N ILE A 161 0.65 -8.56 7.32
CA ILE A 161 1.89 -8.96 7.99
C ILE A 161 2.23 -10.41 7.69
N GLY A 162 1.25 -11.31 7.73
CA GLY A 162 1.50 -12.74 7.57
C GLY A 162 0.56 -13.57 8.43
N LYS A 163 0.75 -14.88 8.41
CA LYS A 163 0.00 -15.82 9.26
C LYS A 163 0.29 -15.60 10.74
N ASP A 164 -0.66 -15.95 11.62
CA ASP A 164 -0.46 -15.85 13.07
C ASP A 164 0.62 -16.83 13.53
N ASP A 165 1.66 -16.33 14.18
CA ASP A 165 2.70 -17.11 14.88
C ASP A 165 2.38 -17.22 16.39
N GLY A 166 1.15 -16.89 16.77
CA GLY A 166 0.65 -16.80 18.13
C GLY A 166 0.81 -15.41 18.75
N ALA A 167 1.53 -14.47 18.11
CA ALA A 167 1.67 -13.10 18.58
C ALA A 167 0.42 -12.26 18.31
N ALA A 168 -0.32 -12.52 17.23
CA ALA A 168 -1.44 -11.68 16.82
C ALA A 168 -2.53 -11.62 17.90
N ARG A 169 -2.87 -12.76 18.51
CA ARG A 169 -3.84 -12.81 19.61
C ARG A 169 -3.39 -12.06 20.87
N ARG A 170 -2.08 -11.90 21.08
CA ARG A 170 -1.55 -11.11 22.21
C ARG A 170 -1.62 -9.62 21.93
N LEU A 171 -1.55 -9.19 20.67
CA LEU A 171 -1.76 -7.79 20.28
C LEU A 171 -3.17 -7.29 20.56
N LEU A 172 -4.18 -8.18 20.62
CA LEU A 172 -5.52 -7.82 21.11
C LEU A 172 -5.52 -7.29 22.55
N LYS A 173 -4.49 -7.65 23.33
CA LYS A 173 -4.28 -7.18 24.70
C LYS A 173 -3.30 -6.00 24.74
N MET A 174 -2.95 -5.41 23.59
CA MET A 174 -2.12 -4.21 23.58
C MET A 174 -2.77 -3.16 24.47
N PRO A 175 -1.99 -2.53 25.35
CA PRO A 175 -2.50 -1.39 26.07
C PRO A 175 -2.68 -0.24 25.09
N PHE A 176 -3.90 0.20 24.91
CA PHE A 176 -4.09 1.60 24.53
C PHE A 176 -3.46 2.41 25.65
N VAL A 177 -2.47 3.26 25.31
CA VAL A 177 -1.85 4.15 26.28
C VAL A 177 -2.98 4.95 26.91
N PRO A 178 -3.28 4.74 28.19
CA PRO A 178 -4.44 5.34 28.80
C PRO A 178 -4.16 6.83 28.92
N GLN A 179 -4.98 7.64 28.24
CA GLN A 179 -4.89 9.12 28.31
C GLN A 179 -4.94 9.64 29.76
N ASN A 180 -5.39 8.81 30.72
CA ASN A 180 -5.59 9.13 32.13
C ASN A 180 -4.88 8.16 33.11
N GLY A 181 -3.64 7.73 32.84
CA GLY A 181 -2.80 7.08 33.87
C GLY A 181 -3.23 5.65 34.29
N GLY A 182 -3.91 4.91 33.40
CA GLY A 182 -4.16 3.48 33.59
C GLY A 182 -2.87 2.66 33.65
N ARG A 183 -2.93 1.50 34.32
CA ARG A 183 -1.77 0.62 34.51
C ARG A 183 -1.45 -0.11 33.22
N LEU A 184 -0.18 -0.07 32.82
CA LEU A 184 0.33 -0.85 31.70
C LEU A 184 0.27 -2.36 32.01
N PRO A 185 0.04 -3.22 31.01
CA PRO A 185 0.12 -4.66 31.13
C PRO A 185 1.49 -5.06 31.66
N GLU A 186 1.47 -5.79 32.77
CA GLU A 186 2.67 -6.38 33.36
C GLU A 186 3.15 -7.62 32.61
N ASP A 187 2.31 -8.16 31.71
CA ASP A 187 2.64 -9.35 30.91
C ASP A 187 3.69 -9.00 29.84
N THR A 188 4.94 -9.33 30.14
CA THR A 188 6.10 -9.16 29.24
C THR A 188 5.91 -9.84 27.89
N ARG A 189 5.05 -10.86 27.77
CA ARG A 189 4.76 -11.51 26.48
C ARG A 189 3.99 -10.62 25.53
N VAL A 190 3.17 -9.69 26.05
CA VAL A 190 2.47 -8.70 25.21
C VAL A 190 3.52 -7.77 24.58
N TRP A 191 4.44 -7.24 25.39
CA TRP A 191 5.51 -6.37 24.93
C TRP A 191 6.48 -7.05 23.96
N ASN A 192 6.84 -8.31 24.20
CA ASN A 192 7.63 -9.09 23.24
C ASN A 192 6.88 -9.28 21.90
N SER A 193 5.56 -9.45 21.93
CA SER A 193 4.75 -9.57 20.71
C SER A 193 4.72 -8.26 19.93
N VAL A 194 4.61 -7.13 20.63
CA VAL A 194 4.72 -5.78 20.04
C VAL A 194 6.09 -5.57 19.40
N ARG A 195 7.17 -5.95 20.08
CA ARG A 195 8.54 -5.82 19.56
C ARG A 195 8.73 -6.68 18.30
N ASN A 196 8.35 -7.95 18.36
CA ASN A 196 8.47 -8.84 17.21
C ASN A 196 7.64 -8.34 16.02
N LEU A 197 6.46 -7.75 16.29
CA LEU A 197 5.64 -7.14 15.26
C LEU A 197 6.35 -5.99 14.55
N THR A 198 6.91 -5.05 15.31
CA THR A 198 7.56 -3.86 14.73
C THR A 198 8.92 -4.17 14.09
N GLU A 199 9.49 -5.35 14.37
CA GLU A 199 10.66 -5.93 13.70
C GLU A 199 10.30 -6.73 12.44
N HIS A 200 9.01 -6.93 12.15
CA HIS A 200 8.58 -7.65 10.97
C HIS A 200 9.06 -6.96 9.68
N ALA A 201 9.48 -7.76 8.69
CA ALA A 201 10.08 -7.27 7.44
C ALA A 201 9.23 -6.23 6.70
N TRP A 202 7.91 -6.28 6.87
CA TRP A 202 6.99 -5.27 6.34
C TRP A 202 7.36 -3.85 6.79
N PHE A 203 7.62 -3.62 8.07
CA PHE A 203 8.00 -2.30 8.61
C PHE A 203 9.38 -1.82 8.11
N GLY A 204 10.20 -2.75 7.61
CA GLY A 204 11.51 -2.47 7.06
C GLY A 204 11.47 -1.97 5.63
N ARG A 205 10.42 -2.21 4.84
CA ARG A 205 10.39 -1.91 3.40
C ARG A 205 10.33 -0.41 3.11
N VAL A 206 11.08 0.07 2.13
CA VAL A 206 10.99 1.48 1.72
C VAL A 206 9.62 1.83 1.13
N TRP A 207 9.01 0.90 0.40
CA TRP A 207 7.72 1.12 -0.26
C TRP A 207 6.56 1.33 0.69
N VAL A 208 6.58 0.72 1.90
CA VAL A 208 5.49 0.89 2.87
C VAL A 208 5.26 2.36 3.25
N LEU A 209 6.28 3.20 3.09
CA LEU A 209 6.22 4.63 3.34
C LEU A 209 5.24 5.37 2.44
N GLN A 210 5.16 5.02 1.15
CA GLN A 210 4.12 5.53 0.27
C GLN A 210 2.81 4.77 0.48
N GLU A 211 2.88 3.44 0.55
CA GLU A 211 1.71 2.57 0.61
C GLU A 211 0.78 2.95 1.77
N VAL A 212 1.31 3.15 2.98
CA VAL A 212 0.52 3.54 4.15
C VAL A 212 0.45 5.07 4.35
N GLY A 213 1.50 5.79 3.98
CA GLY A 213 1.59 7.23 4.23
C GLY A 213 0.57 8.05 3.43
N LEU A 214 0.31 7.65 2.18
CA LEU A 214 -0.62 8.34 1.29
C LEU A 214 -2.07 7.85 1.45
N ALA A 215 -2.26 6.72 2.13
CA ALA A 215 -3.57 6.09 2.32
C ALA A 215 -4.56 7.02 3.05
N ALA A 216 -5.81 7.01 2.59
CA ALA A 216 -6.91 7.66 3.29
C ALA A 216 -7.22 6.96 4.62
N SER A 217 -7.27 5.62 4.60
CA SER A 217 -7.39 4.77 5.77
C SER A 217 -6.60 3.49 5.57
N ALA A 218 -6.21 2.81 6.66
CA ALA A 218 -5.51 1.55 6.56
C ALA A 218 -5.96 0.56 7.65
N LEU A 219 -6.07 -0.71 7.27
CA LEU A 219 -6.35 -1.81 8.18
C LEU A 219 -5.14 -2.72 8.26
N PHE A 220 -4.76 -3.02 9.49
CA PHE A 220 -3.68 -3.90 9.85
C PHE A 220 -4.18 -5.33 10.05
N LEU A 221 -3.67 -6.27 9.27
CA LEU A 221 -4.03 -7.68 9.29
C LEU A 221 -2.81 -8.52 9.67
N TYR A 222 -2.94 -9.30 10.74
CA TYR A 222 -1.93 -10.26 11.18
C TYR A 222 -2.60 -11.56 11.60
N GLY A 223 -2.45 -12.58 10.77
CA GLY A 223 -3.20 -13.83 10.89
C GLY A 223 -4.70 -13.57 10.91
N ASP A 224 -5.35 -13.92 12.02
CA ASP A 224 -6.78 -13.70 12.18
C ASP A 224 -7.16 -12.35 12.79
N PHE A 225 -6.17 -11.57 13.23
CA PHE A 225 -6.37 -10.28 13.88
C PHE A 225 -6.50 -9.13 12.87
N TRP A 226 -7.45 -8.23 13.16
CA TRP A 226 -7.69 -7.00 12.42
C TRP A 226 -7.62 -5.82 13.39
N MET A 227 -6.95 -4.75 12.97
CA MET A 227 -6.81 -3.54 13.76
C MET A 227 -6.77 -2.32 12.85
N ASP A 228 -7.29 -1.20 13.30
CA ASP A 228 -7.07 0.07 12.58
C ASP A 228 -5.59 0.45 12.69
N TRP A 229 -4.95 0.73 11.55
CA TRP A 229 -3.55 1.14 11.52
C TRP A 229 -3.28 2.40 12.35
N CYS A 230 -4.23 3.34 12.38
CA CYS A 230 -4.14 4.57 13.14
C CYS A 230 -3.87 4.28 14.63
N GLU A 231 -4.54 3.27 15.19
CA GLU A 231 -4.36 2.88 16.60
C GLU A 231 -2.96 2.31 16.87
N LEU A 232 -2.44 1.48 15.96
CA LEU A 232 -1.07 0.99 16.07
C LEU A 232 -0.05 2.13 15.93
N ALA A 233 -0.27 3.06 15.00
CA ALA A 233 0.60 4.20 14.79
C ALA A 233 0.61 5.16 16.01
N LYS A 234 -0.56 5.45 16.60
CA LYS A 234 -0.69 6.20 17.87
C LYS A 234 0.15 5.55 18.95
N PHE A 235 0.01 4.23 19.10
CA PHE A 235 0.73 3.47 20.10
C PHE A 235 2.26 3.53 19.87
N ILE A 236 2.74 3.27 18.65
CA ILE A 236 4.17 3.34 18.33
C ILE A 236 4.73 4.75 18.62
N LEU A 237 4.02 5.80 18.22
CA LEU A 237 4.44 7.18 18.51
C LEU A 237 4.50 7.48 20.01
N LEU A 238 3.49 7.08 20.77
CA LEU A 238 3.50 7.29 22.23
C LEU A 238 4.66 6.55 22.90
N THR A 239 5.01 5.34 22.46
CA THR A 239 6.19 4.64 23.00
C THR A 239 7.50 5.39 22.77
N SER A 240 7.58 6.22 21.72
CA SER A 240 8.75 7.08 21.46
C SER A 240 8.81 8.31 22.38
N LEU A 241 7.66 8.78 22.88
CA LEU A 241 7.53 9.97 23.72
C LEU A 241 7.65 9.67 25.22
N HIS A 242 7.40 8.42 25.60
CA HIS A 242 7.36 7.97 26.99
C HIS A 242 8.58 7.11 27.30
N SER A 243 9.58 7.68 27.96
CA SER A 243 10.84 7.00 28.31
C SER A 243 10.65 5.71 29.12
N GLU A 244 9.58 5.64 29.90
CA GLU A 244 9.11 4.50 30.68
C GLU A 244 8.56 3.34 29.82
N LEU A 245 8.28 3.59 28.53
CA LEU A 245 7.90 2.56 27.56
C LEU A 245 9.07 2.09 26.71
N ALA A 246 10.17 2.85 26.69
CA ALA A 246 11.32 2.59 25.81
C ALA A 246 11.98 1.23 26.06
N HIS A 247 11.91 0.68 27.28
CA HIS A 247 12.43 -0.65 27.58
C HIS A 247 11.53 -1.81 27.10
N TYR A 248 10.27 -1.52 26.75
CA TYR A 248 9.34 -2.53 26.27
C TYR A 248 9.31 -2.63 24.74
N THR A 249 9.54 -1.54 24.01
CA THR A 249 9.65 -1.54 22.54
C THR A 249 11.11 -1.58 22.08
N ASN A 250 11.33 -1.73 20.77
CA ASN A 250 12.65 -1.51 20.16
C ASN A 250 12.84 0.00 19.94
N PRO A 251 13.77 0.68 20.65
CA PRO A 251 13.93 2.14 20.55
C PRO A 251 14.25 2.61 19.12
N ASP A 252 14.98 1.80 18.35
CA ASP A 252 15.32 2.15 16.97
C ASP A 252 14.09 2.21 16.07
N VAL A 253 13.13 1.31 16.29
CA VAL A 253 11.90 1.27 15.49
C VAL A 253 10.99 2.43 15.85
N SER A 254 10.78 2.70 17.15
CA SER A 254 9.96 3.83 17.60
C SER A 254 10.57 5.16 17.13
N GLN A 255 11.89 5.34 17.24
CA GLN A 255 12.57 6.55 16.76
C GLN A 255 12.46 6.69 15.23
N ARG A 256 12.71 5.61 14.47
CA ARG A 256 12.57 5.61 13.01
C ARG A 256 11.15 5.98 12.60
N PHE A 257 10.14 5.41 13.26
CA PHE A 257 8.73 5.71 12.98
C PHE A 257 8.40 7.18 13.24
N THR A 258 8.87 7.74 14.36
CA THR A 258 8.68 9.15 14.70
C THR A 258 9.36 10.06 13.67
N GLN A 259 10.60 9.78 13.30
CA GLN A 259 11.32 10.52 12.23
C GLN A 259 10.56 10.48 10.91
N THR A 260 10.12 9.29 10.48
CA THR A 260 9.32 9.10 9.26
C THR A 260 8.01 9.88 9.33
N TYR A 261 7.31 9.85 10.47
CA TYR A 261 6.07 10.61 10.63
C TYR A 261 6.32 12.10 10.41
N HIS A 262 7.35 12.67 11.05
CA HIS A 262 7.64 14.10 10.96
C HIS A 262 8.20 14.55 9.62
N SER A 263 9.18 13.81 9.08
CA SER A 263 9.93 14.23 7.90
C SER A 263 9.24 13.86 6.59
N LEU A 264 8.37 12.84 6.59
CA LEU A 264 7.75 12.34 5.37
C LEU A 264 6.22 12.44 5.43
N TRP A 265 5.60 11.74 6.37
CA TRP A 265 4.15 11.58 6.36
C TRP A 265 3.40 12.86 6.69
N LYS A 266 3.90 13.71 7.58
CA LYS A 266 3.26 14.99 7.93
C LYS A 266 3.18 15.94 6.73
N ALA A 267 4.15 15.88 5.83
CA ALA A 267 4.24 16.75 4.67
C ALA A 267 3.39 16.29 3.47
N TYR A 268 2.85 15.07 3.48
CA TYR A 268 1.92 14.62 2.43
C TYR A 268 0.59 15.40 2.46
N SER A 269 0.28 16.03 1.33
CA SER A 269 -0.88 16.89 1.09
C SER A 269 -2.21 16.14 0.89
N ASN A 270 -2.48 15.11 1.69
CA ASN A 270 -3.78 14.43 1.73
C ASN A 270 -4.46 14.69 3.10
N PRO A 271 -5.47 15.59 3.17
CA PRO A 271 -6.12 15.98 4.43
C PRO A 271 -7.06 14.90 4.97
N THR A 272 -7.54 14.01 4.11
CA THR A 272 -8.39 12.86 4.46
C THR A 272 -7.51 11.63 4.62
N SER A 273 -6.69 11.61 5.67
CA SER A 273 -5.79 10.51 6.00
C SER A 273 -5.83 10.21 7.49
N TRP A 274 -5.63 8.95 7.87
CA TRP A 274 -5.45 8.49 9.26
C TRP A 274 -4.43 9.35 10.04
N ARG A 275 -3.44 9.93 9.34
CA ARG A 275 -2.42 10.82 9.92
C ARG A 275 -3.01 12.04 10.62
N ALA A 276 -4.16 12.56 10.17
CA ALA A 276 -4.79 13.74 10.76
C ALA A 276 -5.10 13.55 12.26
N GLU A 277 -5.39 12.31 12.68
CA GLU A 277 -5.67 11.95 14.07
C GLU A 277 -4.43 12.00 14.97
N LEU A 278 -3.23 11.96 14.41
CA LEU A 278 -1.96 12.00 15.15
C LEU A 278 -1.47 13.43 15.44
N THR A 279 -2.11 14.45 14.87
CA THR A 279 -1.71 15.85 15.02
C THR A 279 -1.70 16.31 16.48
N SER A 280 -2.60 15.79 17.32
CA SER A 280 -2.68 16.12 18.74
C SER A 280 -1.48 15.59 19.54
N ILE A 281 -1.01 14.37 19.22
CA ILE A 281 0.15 13.73 19.85
C ILE A 281 1.44 14.47 19.47
N THR A 282 1.47 15.05 18.28
CA THR A 282 2.67 15.64 17.68
C THR A 282 2.76 17.16 17.80
N LYS A 283 1.90 17.79 18.61
CA LYS A 283 1.73 19.25 18.74
C LYS A 283 2.98 20.02 19.24
N GLY A 284 4.04 19.33 19.68
CA GLY A 284 5.29 19.92 20.14
C GLY A 284 6.47 19.86 19.15
N PHE A 285 6.31 19.22 17.99
CA PHE A 285 7.39 19.09 17.01
C PHE A 285 7.36 20.25 16.01
N LEU A 286 8.52 20.85 15.75
CA LEU A 286 8.67 21.97 14.82
C LEU A 286 8.32 21.55 13.39
N ASP A 287 7.50 22.38 12.73
CA ASP A 287 7.24 22.30 11.29
C ASP A 287 8.41 22.91 10.53
N ASN A 288 9.46 22.12 10.31
CA ASN A 288 10.55 22.53 9.45
C ASN A 288 10.23 22.16 7.99
N GLN A 289 10.62 23.04 7.06
CA GLN A 289 10.69 22.66 5.66
C GLN A 289 11.71 21.53 5.52
N VAL A 290 11.26 20.37 5.08
CA VAL A 290 12.09 19.18 4.90
C VAL A 290 12.61 19.19 3.47
N ALA A 291 13.92 19.24 3.29
CA ALA A 291 14.52 19.12 1.97
C ALA A 291 14.45 17.65 1.51
N TYR A 292 14.50 17.42 0.19
CA TYR A 292 14.46 16.04 -0.33
C TYR A 292 15.61 15.17 0.20
N ILE A 293 16.79 15.76 0.43
CA ILE A 293 17.94 15.05 1.01
C ILE A 293 17.67 14.51 2.42
N ASP A 294 16.91 15.23 3.25
CA ASP A 294 16.54 14.78 4.59
C ASP A 294 15.64 13.54 4.52
N ILE A 295 14.81 13.47 3.49
CA ILE A 295 13.92 12.34 3.24
C ILE A 295 14.73 11.13 2.79
N LEU A 296 15.68 11.33 1.88
CA LEU A 296 16.60 10.27 1.45
C LEU A 296 17.44 9.77 2.63
N GLU A 297 17.92 10.67 3.50
CA GLU A 297 18.66 10.30 4.70
C GLU A 297 17.83 9.46 5.67
N ASN A 298 16.58 9.84 5.93
CA ASN A 298 15.67 9.03 6.75
C ASN A 298 15.36 7.68 6.07
N GLY A 299 15.12 7.72 4.76
CA GLY A 299 14.83 6.58 3.90
C GLY A 299 15.94 5.54 3.83
N ARG A 300 17.21 5.93 4.06
CA ARG A 300 18.37 5.02 4.05
C ARG A 300 18.28 3.90 5.08
N ARG A 301 17.47 4.07 6.13
CA ARG A 301 17.26 3.06 7.19
C ARG A 301 16.23 1.99 6.81
N TYR A 302 15.60 2.12 5.65
CA TYR A 302 14.65 1.15 5.10
C TYR A 302 15.34 0.21 4.11
N GLN A 303 14.80 -0.98 3.97
CA GLN A 303 15.28 -2.03 3.09
C GLN A 303 14.69 -1.86 1.69
N THR A 304 15.50 -2.13 0.69
CA THR A 304 15.09 -2.25 -0.71
C THR A 304 15.75 -3.46 -1.37
N THR A 305 15.07 -4.04 -2.35
CA THR A 305 15.65 -5.02 -3.26
C THR A 305 16.42 -4.34 -4.38
N ASP A 306 15.89 -3.23 -4.90
CA ASP A 306 16.52 -2.41 -5.92
C ASP A 306 17.05 -1.10 -5.30
N PRO A 307 18.37 -0.84 -5.34
CA PRO A 307 18.94 0.38 -4.76
C PRO A 307 18.32 1.69 -5.29
N ARG A 308 17.76 1.69 -6.50
CA ARG A 308 17.10 2.87 -7.11
C ARG A 308 15.83 3.27 -6.36
N ASP A 309 15.18 2.33 -5.67
CA ASP A 309 13.96 2.59 -4.91
C ASP A 309 14.21 3.48 -3.70
N HIS A 310 15.46 3.59 -3.21
CA HIS A 310 15.82 4.61 -2.22
C HIS A 310 15.60 6.05 -2.73
N VAL A 311 15.44 6.25 -4.04
CA VAL A 311 15.00 7.51 -4.64
C VAL A 311 13.53 7.41 -5.04
N TYR A 312 13.15 6.40 -5.82
CA TYR A 312 11.82 6.31 -6.43
C TYR A 312 10.68 6.23 -5.40
N ALA A 313 10.90 5.55 -4.28
CA ALA A 313 9.91 5.45 -3.20
C ALA A 313 9.63 6.78 -2.49
N PHE A 314 10.32 7.87 -2.82
CA PHE A 314 10.06 9.20 -2.25
C PHE A 314 9.55 10.23 -3.26
N LEU A 315 9.36 9.83 -4.52
CA LEU A 315 8.87 10.74 -5.58
C LEU A 315 7.43 11.20 -5.36
N GLY A 316 6.65 10.57 -4.48
CA GLY A 316 5.34 11.07 -4.05
C GLY A 316 5.41 12.32 -3.16
N HIS A 317 6.56 12.64 -2.57
CA HIS A 317 6.70 13.72 -1.59
C HIS A 317 6.78 15.11 -2.24
N PRO A 318 6.19 16.17 -1.64
CA PRO A 318 6.28 17.54 -2.17
C PRO A 318 7.71 18.04 -2.38
N ALA A 319 8.65 17.70 -1.49
CA ALA A 319 10.06 18.03 -1.62
C ALA A 319 10.75 17.36 -2.83
N ALA A 320 10.16 16.31 -3.41
CA ALA A 320 10.63 15.65 -4.63
C ALA A 320 10.17 16.37 -5.92
N ARG A 321 9.75 17.63 -5.81
CA ARG A 321 9.32 18.48 -6.92
C ARG A 321 10.26 19.67 -7.07
N LEU A 322 10.60 19.98 -8.32
CA LEU A 322 11.30 21.19 -8.70
C LEU A 322 10.38 22.42 -8.58
N GLN A 323 10.94 23.62 -8.65
CA GLN A 323 10.16 24.87 -8.59
C GLN A 323 9.09 24.99 -9.68
N ASP A 324 9.29 24.34 -10.82
CA ASP A 324 8.34 24.28 -11.94
C ASP A 324 7.30 23.15 -11.82
N GLY A 325 7.31 22.40 -10.70
CA GLY A 325 6.39 21.31 -10.42
C GLY A 325 6.76 19.97 -11.04
N ARG A 326 7.84 19.87 -11.83
CA ARG A 326 8.33 18.58 -12.35
C ARG A 326 8.93 17.74 -11.22
N GLN A 327 8.92 16.42 -11.38
CA GLN A 327 9.63 15.53 -10.46
C GLN A 327 11.14 15.74 -10.58
N ILE A 328 11.86 15.51 -9.48
CA ILE A 328 13.32 15.66 -9.44
C ILE A 328 14.05 14.67 -10.38
N VAL A 329 13.47 13.48 -10.56
CA VAL A 329 13.90 12.46 -11.51
C VAL A 329 12.67 11.64 -11.93
N THR A 330 12.72 11.03 -13.12
CA THR A 330 11.70 10.11 -13.63
C THR A 330 12.08 8.66 -13.34
N VAL A 331 11.11 7.78 -13.13
CA VAL A 331 11.38 6.36 -12.86
C VAL A 331 11.82 5.68 -14.15
N ASP A 332 13.01 5.08 -14.16
CA ASP A 332 13.52 4.30 -15.29
C ASP A 332 14.45 3.17 -14.82
N TYR A 333 13.89 1.96 -14.73
CA TYR A 333 14.64 0.76 -14.36
C TYR A 333 15.64 0.28 -15.42
N LYS A 334 15.76 0.96 -16.57
CA LYS A 334 16.84 0.71 -17.54
C LYS A 334 18.12 1.47 -17.21
N LYS A 335 18.06 2.55 -16.41
CA LYS A 335 19.22 3.31 -15.97
C LYS A 335 20.03 2.56 -14.92
N SER A 336 21.34 2.79 -14.88
CA SER A 336 22.17 2.26 -13.79
C SER A 336 21.85 2.95 -12.47
N VAL A 337 22.24 2.35 -11.34
CA VAL A 337 22.10 2.97 -10.02
C VAL A 337 22.85 4.31 -9.96
N ASP A 338 24.08 4.33 -10.51
CA ASP A 338 24.93 5.51 -10.52
C ASP A 338 24.30 6.67 -11.31
N ASP A 339 23.68 6.38 -12.46
CA ASP A 339 22.98 7.40 -13.26
C ASP A 339 21.82 8.01 -12.48
N VAL A 340 21.00 7.18 -11.83
CA VAL A 340 19.85 7.66 -11.04
C VAL A 340 20.31 8.51 -9.88
N TYR A 341 21.35 8.08 -9.16
CA TYR A 341 21.87 8.82 -8.01
C TYR A 341 22.54 10.13 -8.45
N PHE A 342 23.30 10.11 -9.55
CA PHE A 342 23.91 11.30 -10.13
C PHE A 342 22.86 12.32 -10.59
N GLU A 343 21.84 11.87 -11.34
CA GLU A 343 20.75 12.74 -11.79
C GLU A 343 20.00 13.36 -10.61
N THR A 344 19.73 12.56 -9.56
CA THR A 344 19.07 13.03 -8.34
C THR A 344 19.90 14.08 -7.62
N ALA A 345 21.20 13.82 -7.42
CA ALA A 345 22.13 14.76 -6.79
C ALA A 345 22.25 16.06 -7.59
N ARG A 346 22.43 15.96 -8.92
CA ARG A 346 22.49 17.12 -9.81
C ARG A 346 21.22 17.95 -9.74
N ALA A 347 20.05 17.33 -9.80
CA ALA A 347 18.77 18.02 -9.75
C ALA A 347 18.56 18.74 -8.39
N MET A 348 18.97 18.12 -7.27
CA MET A 348 18.96 18.77 -5.95
C MET A 348 19.91 19.97 -5.87
N ILE A 349 21.08 19.90 -6.50
CA ILE A 349 22.07 21.00 -6.51
C ILE A 349 21.62 22.14 -7.42
N GLU A 350 21.10 21.84 -8.60
CA GLU A 350 20.73 22.85 -9.59
C GLU A 350 19.43 23.59 -9.24
N ASN A 351 18.49 22.90 -8.57
CA ASN A 351 17.11 23.38 -8.42
C ASN A 351 16.55 23.26 -7.00
N GLY A 352 17.27 22.63 -6.07
CA GLY A 352 16.81 22.45 -4.70
C GLY A 352 16.87 23.75 -3.88
N PRO A 353 16.06 23.87 -2.83
CA PRO A 353 16.06 25.07 -1.98
C PRO A 353 17.35 25.24 -1.17
N HIS A 354 18.08 24.14 -0.91
CA HIS A 354 19.27 24.10 -0.07
C HIS A 354 20.40 23.24 -0.70
N PRO A 355 20.98 23.68 -1.83
CA PRO A 355 21.91 22.86 -2.62
C PRO A 355 23.21 22.50 -1.87
N TRP A 356 23.63 23.32 -0.90
CA TRP A 356 24.79 23.05 -0.05
C TRP A 356 24.62 21.84 0.86
N MET A 357 23.39 21.42 1.20
CA MET A 357 23.16 20.26 2.06
C MET A 357 23.64 18.97 1.40
N VAL A 358 23.49 18.84 0.08
CA VAL A 358 24.00 17.69 -0.68
C VAL A 358 25.53 17.63 -0.65
N LEU A 359 26.20 18.80 -0.62
CA LEU A 359 27.66 18.86 -0.52
C LEU A 359 28.14 18.51 0.89
N ALA A 360 27.35 18.82 1.92
CA ALA A 360 27.67 18.50 3.31
C ALA A 360 27.55 17.01 3.67
N THR A 361 26.87 16.21 2.83
CA THR A 361 26.73 14.76 3.02
C THR A 361 27.82 13.94 2.32
N VAL A 362 28.74 14.59 1.59
CA VAL A 362 29.92 13.94 1.01
C VAL A 362 30.96 13.75 2.11
N ASN A 363 31.28 12.50 2.41
CA ASN A 363 32.37 12.19 3.34
C ASN A 363 33.70 12.54 2.66
N HIS A 364 34.38 13.58 3.15
CA HIS A 364 35.62 14.10 2.58
C HIS A 364 36.86 13.28 2.93
#